data_AF-A0A1Y1X6I7-F1
#
_entry.id   AF-A0A1Y1X6I7-F1
#
_cell.length_a   1.000
_cell.length_b   1.000
_cell.length_c   1.000
_cell.angle_alpha   90.00
_cell.angle_beta   90.00
_cell.angle_gamma   90.00
#
_symmetry.space_group_name_H-M   'P 1'
#
loop_
_entity.id
_entity.type
_entity.pdbx_description
1 polymer ?
#
loop_
_entity_poly.entity_id
_entity_poly.type
_entity_poly.pdbx_seq_one_letter_code
_entity_poly.pdbx_strand_id
1 'polypeptide(L)'
;MNGTQNTTFHGFHDAAPPTLSPPSSPNTENGNTPVSPTDGINYPLEGKLELNSGSTLKPVVHSYVSSPNSLLNGEKTVVILTSKVAQKSYGTEKRFLCPPPTVLLLGQNWRTSAYHKGGSTTDNSTLASPKLTIGIPGESGQQQGILEWSGPSNSTVDSSAVESSSVGRCVAKHLFINDADEKRKRVEVLVNVQSSAGHAMGTFISKPIKVISKPSKKRQSVKNMELCIHHGTTISLFNRIRSQTVSTKYLGVSTPSSSSSAFGNSACFVARTGRWDPFVIWLVDLNRRNTSTEQNVTPPPPGFPAPPTIAIHPQEYSMSFSPGSDSRSSSDGKSPIPIHYNQPVVLQCLSTGLISPVMIIRKVDKGSLVVGNGTGTGREEMLGDPVSQLHKVAFQIVEDASEEENPFPVRSTAGSYLVCLGDVVGVQRSNEGRKFDSASGGDVENGSRKRRALSITGNTPLVKAAKGGRRNSVRDDLFSSGECVSPNVWSEDVSDTAVWTIVGTDCVQYSFYTPNSALGTETIVNPITPIPYITHIAPSTQNAGPNILTIYGENLTPDLSVWFGEIQSKVTEFKSRESAICTLPVAGQNGVTEGTPLPILLVRNDGVVYKTGKFYTV
;
A
#
# COMPACT_ATOMS: atom_id res chain seq x y z
N MET A 1 54.53 -55.10 -14.66
CA MET A 1 53.06 -55.07 -14.76
C MET A 1 52.62 -53.62 -14.63
N ASN A 2 52.19 -53.07 -15.78
CA ASN A 2 51.14 -52.07 -16.06
C ASN A 2 50.97 -50.88 -15.09
N GLY A 3 50.90 -49.62 -15.53
CA GLY A 3 50.75 -49.05 -16.88
C GLY A 3 50.13 -47.65 -16.77
N THR A 4 50.97 -46.61 -16.90
CA THR A 4 50.90 -45.47 -17.85
C THR A 4 49.54 -45.19 -18.56
N GLN A 5 49.02 -43.96 -18.74
CA GLN A 5 49.57 -42.83 -19.54
C GLN A 5 48.77 -41.49 -19.40
N ASN A 6 49.51 -40.38 -19.59
CA ASN A 6 49.10 -39.02 -20.06
C ASN A 6 48.42 -39.09 -21.46
N THR A 7 47.68 -38.10 -22.00
CA THR A 7 48.18 -36.83 -22.60
C THR A 7 47.04 -35.89 -23.09
N THR A 8 47.16 -34.60 -22.74
CA THR A 8 47.29 -33.37 -23.58
C THR A 8 46.50 -33.13 -24.90
N PHE A 9 45.78 -31.99 -24.93
CA PHE A 9 45.43 -30.98 -25.99
C PHE A 9 45.16 -31.33 -27.47
N HIS A 10 44.09 -30.73 -28.03
CA HIS A 10 44.14 -29.77 -29.16
C HIS A 10 42.83 -28.96 -29.31
N GLY A 11 42.93 -27.68 -29.72
CA GLY A 11 41.81 -26.77 -30.05
C GLY A 11 41.00 -27.21 -31.29
N PHE A 12 39.80 -26.67 -31.56
CA PHE A 12 39.61 -25.39 -32.27
C PHE A 12 38.11 -25.08 -32.47
N HIS A 13 37.84 -23.78 -32.66
CA HIS A 13 36.78 -23.14 -33.48
C HIS A 13 35.34 -22.94 -32.99
N ASP A 14 35.01 -21.63 -32.94
CA ASP A 14 33.71 -20.96 -33.02
C ASP A 14 32.71 -21.60 -34.00
N ALA A 15 31.45 -21.69 -33.55
CA ALA A 15 30.30 -21.64 -34.44
C ALA A 15 29.09 -21.05 -33.70
N ALA A 16 28.64 -19.88 -34.16
CA ALA A 16 27.43 -19.21 -33.71
C ALA A 16 26.15 -20.00 -34.07
N PRO A 17 25.08 -19.93 -33.27
CA PRO A 17 23.77 -20.46 -33.67
C PRO A 17 23.03 -19.49 -34.62
N PRO A 18 22.20 -20.02 -35.54
CA PRO A 18 21.74 -19.31 -36.73
C PRO A 18 20.59 -18.32 -36.47
N THR A 19 20.68 -17.18 -37.14
CA THR A 19 19.61 -16.19 -37.34
C THR A 19 18.56 -16.73 -38.31
N LEU A 20 17.31 -16.85 -37.87
CA LEU A 20 16.17 -17.11 -38.74
C LEU A 20 15.55 -15.78 -39.18
N SER A 21 15.63 -15.54 -40.50
CA SER A 21 15.02 -14.44 -41.24
C SER A 21 13.50 -14.61 -41.32
N PRO A 22 12.71 -13.52 -41.37
CA PRO A 22 11.27 -13.60 -41.57
C PRO A 22 10.91 -13.87 -43.04
N PRO A 23 9.82 -14.58 -43.34
CA PRO A 23 9.41 -14.86 -44.70
C PRO A 23 8.80 -13.64 -45.39
N SER A 24 9.17 -13.50 -46.66
CA SER A 24 8.79 -12.51 -47.66
C SER A 24 7.32 -12.60 -48.09
N SER A 25 6.65 -11.45 -48.17
CA SER A 25 5.37 -11.24 -48.87
C SER A 25 5.53 -11.27 -50.39
N PRO A 26 4.54 -11.77 -51.15
CA PRO A 26 4.46 -11.51 -52.59
C PRO A 26 3.64 -10.24 -52.89
N ASN A 27 4.20 -9.40 -53.75
CA ASN A 27 3.57 -8.26 -54.39
C ASN A 27 2.50 -8.71 -55.41
N THR A 28 1.42 -7.95 -55.53
CA THR A 28 0.77 -7.71 -56.83
C THR A 28 0.25 -6.29 -56.86
N GLU A 29 0.70 -5.54 -57.86
CA GLU A 29 0.35 -4.15 -58.15
C GLU A 29 -1.10 -4.05 -58.64
N ASN A 30 -1.78 -2.96 -58.27
CA ASN A 30 -2.55 -2.14 -59.22
C ASN A 30 -2.89 -0.78 -58.59
N GLY A 31 -2.63 0.28 -59.34
CA GLY A 31 -2.75 1.66 -58.90
C GLY A 31 -4.18 2.22 -58.95
N ASN A 32 -4.43 3.25 -58.12
CA ASN A 32 -4.96 4.54 -58.56
C ASN A 32 -4.99 5.55 -57.39
N THR A 33 -4.95 6.82 -57.79
CA THR A 33 -4.78 8.06 -57.03
C THR A 33 -5.90 8.40 -56.02
N PRO A 34 -5.67 9.37 -55.10
CA PRO A 34 -6.47 9.56 -53.89
C PRO A 34 -7.68 10.49 -54.12
N VAL A 35 -8.82 10.17 -53.51
CA VAL A 35 -10.01 11.03 -53.45
C VAL A 35 -10.47 11.15 -51.99
N SER A 36 -10.68 12.38 -51.55
CA SER A 36 -11.14 12.81 -50.21
C SER A 36 -12.51 12.25 -49.82
N PRO A 37 -12.84 12.15 -48.51
CA PRO A 37 -14.10 11.59 -48.06
C PRO A 37 -15.19 12.67 -47.93
N THR A 38 -16.20 12.58 -48.78
CA THR A 38 -17.55 13.10 -48.52
C THR A 38 -18.51 12.00 -48.92
N ASP A 39 -19.10 11.34 -47.92
CA ASP A 39 -20.54 11.08 -47.86
C ASP A 39 -20.85 10.03 -46.78
N GLY A 40 -21.90 10.36 -46.01
CA GLY A 40 -22.33 9.61 -44.84
C GLY A 40 -22.79 8.21 -45.18
N ILE A 41 -22.43 7.27 -44.30
CA ILE A 41 -23.06 5.96 -44.26
C ILE A 41 -23.90 5.89 -42.98
N ASN A 42 -25.21 5.90 -43.21
CA ASN A 42 -26.26 5.56 -42.27
C ASN A 42 -25.93 4.24 -41.55
N TYR A 43 -25.87 4.27 -40.23
CA TYR A 43 -26.07 3.08 -39.42
C TYR A 43 -27.56 2.73 -39.45
N PRO A 44 -27.97 1.48 -39.75
CA PRO A 44 -29.37 1.10 -39.62
C PRO A 44 -29.76 1.13 -38.14
N LEU A 45 -30.52 2.15 -37.78
CA LEU A 45 -31.32 2.24 -36.56
C LEU A 45 -32.55 1.34 -36.74
N GLU A 46 -32.39 0.03 -36.56
CA GLU A 46 -33.54 -0.83 -36.24
C GLU A 46 -33.05 -2.13 -35.61
N GLY A 47 -33.07 -2.13 -34.29
CA GLY A 47 -32.75 -3.26 -33.44
C GLY A 47 -33.40 -3.04 -32.09
N LYS A 48 -34.73 -2.88 -32.08
CA LYS A 48 -35.53 -2.93 -30.87
C LYS A 48 -35.54 -4.39 -30.40
N LEU A 49 -34.44 -4.81 -29.78
CA LEU A 49 -34.39 -6.03 -29.00
C LEU A 49 -35.21 -5.77 -27.73
N GLU A 50 -36.49 -6.11 -27.78
CA GLU A 50 -37.24 -6.39 -26.56
C GLU A 50 -36.65 -7.66 -25.93
N LEU A 51 -35.56 -7.48 -25.18
CA LEU A 51 -34.94 -8.53 -24.40
C LEU A 51 -35.78 -8.75 -23.15
N ASN A 52 -36.59 -9.81 -23.16
CA ASN A 52 -37.32 -10.31 -22.01
C ASN A 52 -36.37 -11.05 -21.03
N SER A 53 -35.22 -10.46 -20.71
CA SER A 53 -34.16 -11.03 -19.84
C SER A 53 -34.35 -10.70 -18.35
N GLY A 54 -35.36 -9.90 -17.99
CA GLY A 54 -35.62 -9.53 -16.60
C GLY A 54 -36.12 -10.67 -15.70
N SER A 55 -36.61 -11.79 -16.27
CA SER A 55 -37.17 -12.90 -15.49
C SER A 55 -36.11 -13.79 -14.82
N THR A 56 -34.93 -13.95 -15.44
CA THR A 56 -33.88 -14.87 -14.95
C THR A 56 -32.92 -14.21 -13.96
N LEU A 57 -32.71 -12.90 -14.06
CA LEU A 57 -31.79 -12.16 -13.18
C LEU A 57 -32.43 -11.71 -11.87
N LYS A 58 -33.77 -11.52 -11.85
CA LYS A 58 -34.49 -11.05 -10.67
C LYS A 58 -34.27 -11.92 -9.41
N PRO A 59 -34.30 -13.27 -9.47
CA PRO A 59 -34.00 -14.10 -8.31
C PRO A 59 -32.56 -13.91 -7.78
N VAL A 60 -31.60 -13.69 -8.68
CA VAL A 60 -30.19 -13.45 -8.32
C VAL A 60 -30.05 -12.13 -7.57
N VAL A 61 -30.64 -11.06 -8.10
CA VAL A 61 -30.61 -9.74 -7.47
C VAL A 61 -31.36 -9.74 -6.14
N HIS A 62 -32.54 -10.37 -6.07
CA HIS A 62 -33.27 -10.54 -4.83
C HIS A 62 -32.43 -11.28 -3.78
N SER A 63 -31.79 -12.39 -4.14
CA SER A 63 -30.91 -13.14 -3.22
C SER A 63 -29.73 -12.31 -2.72
N TYR A 64 -29.22 -11.39 -3.53
CA TYR A 64 -28.14 -10.48 -3.15
C TYR A 64 -28.62 -9.35 -2.22
N VAL A 65 -29.74 -8.69 -2.57
CA VAL A 65 -30.29 -7.55 -1.82
C VAL A 65 -30.89 -7.98 -0.47
N SER A 66 -31.58 -9.11 -0.42
CA SER A 66 -32.16 -9.67 0.81
C SER A 66 -31.12 -10.26 1.77
N SER A 67 -29.86 -10.39 1.34
CA SER A 67 -28.81 -10.98 2.17
C SER A 67 -28.38 -10.01 3.29
N PRO A 68 -28.48 -10.40 4.58
CA PRO A 68 -27.98 -9.58 5.68
C PRO A 68 -26.44 -9.49 5.71
N ASN A 69 -25.75 -10.45 5.06
CA ASN A 69 -24.29 -10.43 4.94
C ASN A 69 -23.86 -10.89 3.54
N SER A 70 -23.70 -9.91 2.64
CA SER A 70 -23.36 -10.12 1.24
C SER A 70 -22.09 -10.98 1.04
N LEU A 71 -21.09 -10.86 1.92
CA LEU A 71 -19.84 -11.64 1.86
C LEU A 71 -20.05 -13.15 2.11
N LEU A 72 -21.07 -13.52 2.89
CA LEU A 72 -21.41 -14.93 3.15
C LEU A 72 -22.29 -15.51 2.03
N ASN A 73 -22.89 -14.67 1.20
CA ASN A 73 -23.83 -15.11 0.17
C ASN A 73 -23.24 -15.10 -1.25
N GLY A 74 -21.94 -14.82 -1.42
CA GLY A 74 -21.26 -14.87 -2.72
C GLY A 74 -20.66 -13.55 -3.19
N GLU A 75 -20.71 -12.49 -2.37
CA GLU A 75 -19.88 -11.31 -2.60
C GLU A 75 -18.42 -11.66 -2.36
N LYS A 76 -17.61 -11.34 -3.37
CA LYS A 76 -16.17 -11.57 -3.41
C LYS A 76 -15.47 -10.22 -3.45
N THR A 77 -14.42 -10.11 -2.66
CA THR A 77 -13.63 -8.89 -2.58
C THR A 77 -12.14 -9.19 -2.77
N VAL A 78 -11.51 -8.50 -3.73
CA VAL A 78 -10.06 -8.48 -3.92
C VAL A 78 -9.50 -7.21 -3.32
N VAL A 79 -8.61 -7.33 -2.34
CA VAL A 79 -7.89 -6.20 -1.73
C VAL A 79 -6.43 -6.26 -2.15
N ILE A 80 -5.90 -5.15 -2.65
CA ILE A 80 -4.48 -5.02 -3.00
C ILE A 80 -3.84 -3.98 -2.10
N LEU A 81 -2.86 -4.40 -1.32
CA LEU A 81 -2.06 -3.58 -0.42
C LEU A 81 -0.67 -3.34 -1.02
N THR A 82 -0.27 -2.08 -1.14
CA THR A 82 1.03 -1.68 -1.69
C THR A 82 1.67 -0.57 -0.86
N SER A 83 2.98 -0.37 -1.04
CA SER A 83 3.64 0.86 -0.60
C SER A 83 3.33 2.02 -1.55
N LYS A 84 3.28 3.25 -1.02
CA LYS A 84 3.09 4.47 -1.84
C LYS A 84 4.28 4.81 -2.71
N VAL A 85 5.47 4.38 -2.28
CA VAL A 85 6.72 4.57 -3.01
C VAL A 85 7.49 3.27 -3.15
N ALA A 86 8.33 3.18 -4.18
CA ALA A 86 9.27 2.09 -4.37
C ALA A 86 10.60 2.62 -4.91
N GLN A 87 11.71 2.04 -4.42
CA GLN A 87 13.03 2.38 -4.92
C GLN A 87 13.34 1.55 -6.18
N LYS A 88 13.76 2.22 -7.26
CA LYS A 88 14.19 1.52 -8.48
C LYS A 88 15.48 0.73 -8.29
N SER A 89 15.59 -0.35 -9.04
CA SER A 89 16.77 -1.20 -9.16
C SER A 89 17.68 -0.67 -10.27
N TYR A 90 19.00 -0.81 -10.12
CA TYR A 90 19.97 -0.32 -11.11
C TYR A 90 20.79 -1.48 -11.69
N GLY A 91 20.91 -1.51 -13.01
CA GLY A 91 21.71 -2.52 -13.70
C GLY A 91 21.25 -3.94 -13.39
N THR A 92 22.10 -4.74 -12.73
CA THR A 92 21.79 -6.12 -12.34
C THR A 92 21.30 -6.27 -10.89
N GLU A 93 21.32 -5.20 -10.09
CA GLU A 93 20.80 -5.21 -8.72
C GLU A 93 19.28 -5.47 -8.74
N LYS A 94 18.74 -6.18 -7.74
CA LYS A 94 17.29 -6.33 -7.54
C LYS A 94 16.89 -5.75 -6.19
N ARG A 95 16.17 -4.63 -6.21
CA ARG A 95 15.57 -4.00 -5.03
C ARG A 95 14.09 -4.34 -4.99
N PHE A 96 13.75 -5.38 -4.23
CA PHE A 96 12.36 -5.78 -4.08
C PHE A 96 11.53 -4.70 -3.38
N LEU A 97 10.26 -4.58 -3.78
CA LEU A 97 9.29 -3.69 -3.14
C LEU A 97 9.15 -4.05 -1.65
N CYS A 98 9.13 -3.03 -0.79
CA CYS A 98 9.09 -3.21 0.66
C CYS A 98 8.21 -2.13 1.31
N PRO A 99 7.11 -2.53 2.00
CA PRO A 99 6.64 -3.90 2.17
C PRO A 99 6.21 -4.56 0.83
N PRO A 100 6.25 -5.89 0.73
CA PRO A 100 5.89 -6.61 -0.49
C PRO A 100 4.40 -6.42 -0.78
N PRO A 101 3.99 -6.17 -2.05
CA PRO A 101 2.59 -6.12 -2.43
C PRO A 101 1.85 -7.35 -1.95
N THR A 102 0.71 -7.13 -1.30
CA THR A 102 -0.08 -8.20 -0.67
C THR A 102 -1.50 -8.17 -1.21
N VAL A 103 -1.99 -9.32 -1.64
CA VAL A 103 -3.35 -9.50 -2.15
C VAL A 103 -4.14 -10.28 -1.11
N LEU A 104 -5.34 -9.79 -0.78
CA LEU A 104 -6.31 -10.50 0.07
C LEU A 104 -7.56 -10.82 -0.75
N LEU A 105 -8.04 -12.06 -0.61
CA LEU A 105 -9.31 -12.53 -1.16
C LEU A 105 -10.27 -12.71 0.03
N LEU A 106 -11.32 -11.88 0.08
CA LEU A 106 -12.34 -11.87 1.12
C LEU A 106 -13.69 -12.30 0.54
N GLY A 107 -14.55 -12.89 1.36
CA GLY A 107 -15.81 -13.51 0.93
C GLY A 107 -15.70 -15.02 0.79
N GLN A 108 -16.83 -15.68 0.55
CA GLN A 108 -16.88 -17.13 0.37
C GLN A 108 -16.73 -17.56 -1.10
N ASN A 109 -16.61 -18.87 -1.34
CA ASN A 109 -16.68 -19.48 -2.67
C ASN A 109 -15.55 -19.03 -3.61
N TRP A 110 -14.39 -18.72 -3.03
CA TRP A 110 -13.16 -18.50 -3.79
C TRP A 110 -12.52 -19.81 -4.24
N ARG A 111 -12.62 -20.85 -3.41
CA ARG A 111 -12.16 -22.19 -3.79
C ARG A 111 -13.31 -22.90 -4.47
N THR A 112 -12.99 -23.61 -5.55
CA THR A 112 -13.98 -24.32 -6.36
C THR A 112 -13.68 -25.81 -6.33
N SER A 113 -14.72 -26.65 -6.49
CA SER A 113 -14.54 -28.09 -6.56
C SER A 113 -13.70 -28.45 -7.79
N ALA A 114 -12.56 -29.11 -7.57
CA ALA A 114 -11.77 -29.64 -8.67
C ALA A 114 -12.47 -30.89 -9.22
N TYR A 115 -13.25 -30.76 -10.29
CA TYR A 115 -13.76 -31.93 -11.02
C TYR A 115 -12.57 -32.66 -11.67
N HIS A 116 -12.22 -33.83 -11.14
CA HIS A 116 -11.34 -34.75 -11.83
C HIS A 116 -12.06 -35.24 -13.10
N LYS A 117 -11.46 -35.01 -14.28
CA LYS A 117 -11.88 -35.64 -15.54
C LYS A 117 -11.62 -37.15 -15.46
N GLY A 118 -12.52 -37.88 -14.81
CA GLY A 118 -12.46 -39.32 -14.61
C GLY A 118 -13.57 -39.75 -13.66
N GLY A 119 -14.66 -40.29 -14.21
CA GLY A 119 -15.89 -40.61 -13.46
C GLY A 119 -15.70 -41.70 -12.41
N SER A 120 -15.34 -41.30 -11.19
CA SER A 120 -15.40 -42.13 -9.99
C SER A 120 -16.17 -41.36 -8.93
N THR A 121 -17.40 -41.79 -8.65
CA THR A 121 -18.25 -41.35 -7.53
C THR A 121 -17.68 -41.85 -6.21
N THR A 122 -16.70 -41.12 -5.67
CA THR A 122 -16.34 -41.19 -4.24
C THR A 122 -16.20 -39.78 -3.70
N ASP A 123 -17.02 -39.47 -2.70
CA ASP A 123 -17.19 -38.18 -2.03
C ASP A 123 -15.93 -37.73 -1.29
N ASN A 124 -15.03 -37.06 -2.01
CA ASN A 124 -14.01 -36.19 -1.44
C ASN A 124 -13.70 -35.07 -2.45
N SER A 125 -14.64 -34.13 -2.64
CA SER A 125 -14.39 -32.95 -3.46
C SER A 125 -13.29 -32.11 -2.80
N THR A 126 -12.06 -32.21 -3.27
CA THR A 126 -10.99 -31.32 -2.84
C THR A 126 -11.26 -29.92 -3.41
N LEU A 127 -11.36 -28.93 -2.53
CA LEU A 127 -11.55 -27.53 -2.91
C LEU A 127 -10.22 -26.98 -3.41
N ALA A 128 -10.16 -26.59 -4.68
CA ALA A 128 -8.97 -26.00 -5.29
C ALA A 128 -9.01 -24.47 -5.20
N SER A 129 -7.88 -23.89 -4.79
CA SER A 129 -7.71 -22.44 -4.68
C SER A 129 -7.54 -21.79 -6.07
N PRO A 130 -7.94 -20.51 -6.23
CA PRO A 130 -7.69 -19.77 -7.46
C PRO A 130 -6.20 -19.54 -7.65
N LYS A 131 -5.77 -19.39 -8.90
CA LYS A 131 -4.38 -19.08 -9.25
C LYS A 131 -4.22 -17.57 -9.37
N LEU A 132 -3.16 -17.05 -8.78
CA LEU A 132 -2.82 -15.62 -8.84
C LEU A 132 -1.53 -15.43 -9.63
N THR A 133 -1.51 -14.45 -10.52
CA THR A 133 -0.29 -13.97 -11.16
C THR A 133 -0.17 -12.47 -10.89
N ILE A 134 0.92 -12.07 -10.24
CA ILE A 134 1.14 -10.71 -9.77
C ILE A 134 2.37 -10.14 -10.49
N GLY A 135 2.26 -8.96 -11.08
CA GLY A 135 3.37 -8.35 -11.81
C GLY A 135 3.24 -6.84 -11.93
N ILE A 136 4.31 -6.21 -12.40
CA ILE A 136 4.31 -4.80 -12.78
C ILE A 136 4.33 -4.77 -14.31
N PRO A 137 3.43 -4.05 -14.98
CA PRO A 137 3.34 -4.10 -16.43
C PRO A 137 4.60 -3.49 -17.03
N GLY A 138 5.15 -4.08 -18.09
CA GLY A 138 6.43 -3.67 -18.68
C GLY A 138 7.68 -4.18 -17.96
N GLU A 139 7.55 -4.83 -16.81
CA GLU A 139 8.65 -5.54 -16.15
C GLU A 139 8.61 -7.04 -16.51
N SER A 140 9.77 -7.67 -16.69
CA SER A 140 9.88 -9.08 -17.06
C SER A 140 9.57 -10.04 -15.89
N GLY A 141 9.55 -9.55 -14.66
CA GLY A 141 9.29 -10.34 -13.46
C GLY A 141 7.81 -10.38 -13.08
N GLN A 142 7.08 -11.40 -13.54
CA GLN A 142 5.80 -11.78 -12.94
C GLN A 142 6.01 -12.90 -11.92
N GLN A 143 5.32 -12.81 -10.78
CA GLN A 143 5.34 -13.80 -9.72
C GLN A 143 4.02 -14.58 -9.72
N GLN A 144 4.11 -15.91 -9.80
CA GLN A 144 2.95 -16.75 -9.43
C GLN A 144 2.75 -16.67 -7.92
N GLY A 145 1.55 -16.26 -7.54
CA GLY A 145 1.14 -16.05 -6.16
C GLY A 145 0.78 -17.36 -5.47
N ILE A 146 1.28 -17.56 -4.26
CA ILE A 146 0.87 -18.67 -3.38
C ILE A 146 -0.17 -18.11 -2.42
N LEU A 147 -1.36 -18.73 -2.38
CA LEU A 147 -2.44 -18.36 -1.47
C LEU A 147 -2.35 -19.15 -0.17
N GLU A 148 -2.16 -18.42 0.92
CA GLU A 148 -2.27 -18.91 2.29
C GLU A 148 -3.65 -18.53 2.84
N TRP A 149 -4.43 -19.53 3.27
CA TRP A 149 -5.76 -19.30 3.81
C TRP A 149 -5.73 -19.29 5.34
N SER A 150 -6.26 -18.22 5.92
CA SER A 150 -6.39 -18.06 7.37
C SER A 150 -7.85 -17.94 7.76
N GLY A 151 -8.27 -18.68 8.78
CA GLY A 151 -9.62 -18.58 9.36
C GLY A 151 -9.75 -17.39 10.33
N PRO A 152 -10.92 -17.22 10.97
CA PRO A 152 -11.19 -16.14 11.93
C PRO A 152 -10.20 -16.09 13.11
N SER A 153 -9.66 -17.24 13.51
CA SER A 153 -8.67 -17.40 14.59
C SER A 153 -7.22 -17.27 14.13
N ASN A 154 -6.95 -16.83 12.89
CA ASN A 154 -5.61 -16.62 12.31
C ASN A 154 -4.72 -17.90 12.29
N SER A 155 -5.30 -19.07 12.54
CA SER A 155 -4.69 -20.38 12.29
C SER A 155 -4.73 -20.67 10.79
N THR A 156 -3.64 -21.21 10.24
CA THR A 156 -3.60 -21.74 8.88
C THR A 156 -4.63 -22.84 8.77
N VAL A 157 -5.60 -22.66 7.87
CA VAL A 157 -6.69 -23.62 7.70
C VAL A 157 -6.27 -24.61 6.63
N ASP A 158 -6.13 -25.89 6.99
CA ASP A 158 -5.92 -26.97 6.02
C ASP A 158 -7.04 -27.01 4.98
N SER A 159 -6.72 -27.50 3.78
CA SER A 159 -7.56 -27.51 2.57
C SER A 159 -8.95 -28.20 2.72
N SER A 160 -9.29 -28.74 3.89
CA SER A 160 -10.52 -29.48 4.19
C SER A 160 -11.52 -28.78 5.11
N ALA A 161 -11.22 -27.61 5.70
CA ALA A 161 -12.17 -26.97 6.63
C ALA A 161 -13.26 -26.14 5.91
N VAL A 162 -14.47 -26.20 6.47
CA VAL A 162 -15.68 -25.51 6.02
C VAL A 162 -15.44 -23.99 5.91
N GLU A 163 -15.72 -23.40 4.74
CA GLU A 163 -15.44 -22.01 4.31
C GLU A 163 -16.23 -20.92 5.06
N SER A 164 -16.47 -21.05 6.36
CA SER A 164 -17.05 -19.96 7.13
C SER A 164 -15.95 -18.95 7.52
N SER A 165 -15.79 -17.92 6.67
CA SER A 165 -14.92 -16.74 6.89
C SER A 165 -13.40 -16.94 6.75
N SER A 166 -12.95 -17.74 5.78
CA SER A 166 -11.52 -17.83 5.44
C SER A 166 -11.06 -16.68 4.55
N VAL A 167 -9.93 -16.05 4.89
CA VAL A 167 -9.28 -15.02 4.07
C VAL A 167 -8.08 -15.64 3.35
N GLY A 168 -8.06 -15.53 2.03
CA GLY A 168 -6.93 -15.94 1.20
C GLY A 168 -5.91 -14.80 1.12
N ARG A 169 -4.64 -15.06 1.41
CA ARG A 169 -3.57 -14.06 1.37
C ARG A 169 -2.46 -14.52 0.44
N CYS A 170 -1.99 -13.63 -0.41
CA CYS A 170 -0.82 -13.85 -1.25
C CYS A 170 0.14 -12.67 -1.12
N VAL A 171 1.44 -12.95 -0.98
CA VAL A 171 2.49 -11.94 -0.78
C VAL A 171 3.52 -12.02 -1.91
N ALA A 172 3.66 -10.94 -2.67
CA ALA A 172 4.56 -10.84 -3.81
C ALA A 172 5.95 -10.30 -3.40
N LYS A 173 6.82 -11.18 -2.88
CA LYS A 173 8.13 -10.81 -2.32
C LYS A 173 9.21 -10.50 -3.36
N HIS A 174 9.02 -10.88 -4.62
CA HIS A 174 10.06 -10.83 -5.65
C HIS A 174 9.82 -9.78 -6.74
N LEU A 175 8.89 -8.84 -6.53
CA LEU A 175 8.65 -7.74 -7.47
C LEU A 175 9.68 -6.63 -7.28
N PHE A 176 10.23 -6.14 -8.38
CA PHE A 176 11.17 -5.01 -8.44
C PHE A 176 10.91 -4.19 -9.70
N ILE A 177 11.39 -2.95 -9.71
CA ILE A 177 11.24 -2.01 -10.84
C ILE A 177 12.64 -1.74 -11.38
N ASN A 178 12.84 -1.90 -12.69
CA ASN A 178 14.12 -1.64 -13.34
C ASN A 178 14.29 -0.15 -13.67
N ASP A 179 15.53 0.29 -13.83
CA ASP A 179 15.88 1.66 -14.23
C ASP A 179 15.87 1.87 -15.76
N ALA A 180 15.51 0.85 -16.54
CA ALA A 180 15.50 0.89 -18.00
C ALA A 180 14.59 1.99 -18.57
N ASP A 181 13.47 2.29 -17.90
CA ASP A 181 12.56 3.37 -18.30
C ASP A 181 12.58 4.53 -17.30
N GLU A 182 13.42 5.52 -17.57
CA GLU A 182 13.55 6.72 -16.74
C GLU A 182 12.29 7.62 -16.80
N LYS A 183 11.45 7.48 -17.83
CA LYS A 183 10.22 8.29 -17.97
C LYS A 183 9.14 7.80 -17.00
N ARG A 184 9.23 6.56 -16.54
CA ARG A 184 8.22 5.94 -15.67
C ARG A 184 8.36 6.40 -14.21
N LYS A 185 7.69 7.50 -13.89
CA LYS A 185 7.64 8.06 -12.52
C LYS A 185 6.69 7.32 -11.58
N ARG A 186 5.72 6.56 -12.12
CA ARG A 186 4.78 5.75 -11.35
C ARG A 186 4.57 4.40 -12.00
N VAL A 187 4.33 3.39 -11.17
CA VAL A 187 3.98 2.03 -11.59
C VAL A 187 2.75 1.56 -10.84
N GLU A 188 2.06 0.56 -11.38
CA GLU A 188 0.95 -0.10 -10.71
C GLU A 188 1.22 -1.60 -10.70
N VAL A 189 0.69 -2.30 -9.69
CA VAL A 189 0.76 -3.76 -9.59
C VAL A 189 -0.51 -4.33 -10.22
N LEU A 190 -0.36 -5.24 -11.18
CA LEU A 190 -1.45 -6.01 -11.75
C LEU A 190 -1.55 -7.35 -11.04
N VAL A 191 -2.77 -7.73 -10.69
CA VAL A 191 -3.15 -9.00 -10.10
C VAL A 191 -4.13 -9.68 -11.03
N ASN A 192 -3.66 -10.70 -11.74
CA ASN A 192 -4.51 -11.56 -12.55
C ASN A 192 -5.00 -12.72 -11.68
N VAL A 193 -6.33 -12.84 -11.56
CA VAL A 193 -6.99 -13.92 -10.84
C VAL A 193 -7.56 -14.90 -11.85
N GLN A 194 -7.24 -16.18 -11.67
CA GLN A 194 -7.77 -17.26 -12.48
C GLN A 194 -8.44 -18.30 -11.58
N SER A 195 -9.53 -18.89 -12.05
CA SER A 195 -10.13 -20.07 -11.42
C SER A 195 -9.11 -21.21 -11.35
N SER A 196 -9.34 -22.18 -10.47
CA SER A 196 -8.54 -23.40 -10.38
C SER A 196 -8.49 -24.16 -11.72
N ALA A 197 -9.58 -24.07 -12.51
CA ALA A 197 -9.71 -24.62 -13.85
C ALA A 197 -8.95 -23.84 -14.95
N GLY A 198 -8.32 -22.72 -14.61
CA GLY A 198 -7.57 -21.86 -15.55
C GLY A 198 -8.41 -20.81 -16.28
N HIS A 199 -9.70 -20.67 -15.94
CA HIS A 199 -10.54 -19.61 -16.50
C HIS A 199 -10.13 -18.23 -15.93
N ALA A 200 -10.00 -17.22 -16.78
CA ALA A 200 -9.58 -15.88 -16.36
C ALA A 200 -10.74 -15.13 -15.68
N MET A 201 -10.63 -14.93 -14.37
CA MET A 201 -11.67 -14.26 -13.59
C MET A 201 -11.57 -12.74 -13.74
N GLY A 202 -10.37 -12.17 -13.77
CA GLY A 202 -10.18 -10.73 -13.93
C GLY A 202 -8.76 -10.27 -13.65
N THR A 203 -8.46 -9.03 -14.05
CA THR A 203 -7.20 -8.35 -13.79
C THR A 203 -7.44 -7.08 -12.99
N PHE A 204 -6.91 -7.04 -11.77
CA PHE A 204 -7.10 -5.96 -10.81
C PHE A 204 -5.81 -5.14 -10.68
N ILE A 205 -5.94 -3.82 -10.57
CA ILE A 205 -4.81 -2.90 -10.61
C ILE A 205 -4.66 -2.22 -9.24
N SER A 206 -3.45 -2.09 -8.71
CA SER A 206 -3.20 -1.35 -7.46
C SER A 206 -3.31 0.16 -7.66
N LYS A 207 -3.31 0.94 -6.56
CA LYS A 207 -3.03 2.37 -6.66
C LYS A 207 -1.61 2.64 -7.21
N PRO A 208 -1.36 3.79 -7.84
CA PRO A 208 -0.04 4.15 -8.35
C PRO A 208 1.04 4.25 -7.28
N ILE A 209 2.14 3.54 -7.50
CA ILE A 209 3.36 3.54 -6.68
C ILE A 209 4.36 4.52 -7.31
N LYS A 210 4.78 5.54 -6.57
CA LYS A 210 5.78 6.50 -7.05
C LYS A 210 7.18 5.88 -7.03
N VAL A 211 7.86 5.95 -8.17
CA VAL A 211 9.23 5.44 -8.33
C VAL A 211 10.22 6.49 -7.85
N ILE A 212 11.13 6.10 -6.97
CA ILE A 212 12.20 6.97 -6.46
C ILE A 212 13.58 6.38 -6.75
N SER A 213 14.57 7.25 -6.92
CA SER A 213 15.96 6.83 -7.15
C SER A 213 16.61 6.29 -5.87
N LYS A 214 16.47 7.03 -4.77
CA LYS A 214 16.90 6.70 -3.40
C LYS A 214 16.01 7.44 -2.39
N PRO A 215 15.88 6.95 -1.14
CA PRO A 215 15.27 7.72 -0.06
C PRO A 215 15.99 9.06 0.12
N SER A 216 15.25 10.14 0.37
CA SER A 216 15.82 11.47 0.54
C SER A 216 16.66 11.52 1.81
N LYS A 217 17.93 11.94 1.70
CA LYS A 217 18.78 12.29 2.86
C LYS A 217 18.71 13.77 3.23
N LYS A 218 18.16 14.61 2.34
CA LYS A 218 18.03 16.05 2.57
C LYS A 218 16.87 16.31 3.53
N ARG A 219 16.95 17.44 4.23
CA ARG A 219 15.82 18.03 4.97
C ARG A 219 14.59 18.04 4.05
N GLN A 220 13.55 17.32 4.46
CA GLN A 220 12.33 17.23 3.66
C GLN A 220 11.62 18.58 3.73
N SER A 221 11.35 19.18 2.58
CA SER A 221 10.62 20.45 2.53
C SER A 221 9.12 20.17 2.59
N VAL A 222 8.39 20.97 3.37
CA VAL A 222 6.91 21.02 3.38
C VAL A 222 6.36 21.40 2.00
N LYS A 223 7.17 21.96 1.09
CA LYS A 223 6.79 22.20 -0.32
C LYS A 223 6.65 20.90 -1.13
N ASN A 224 7.25 19.79 -0.69
CA ASN A 224 7.13 18.48 -1.34
C ASN A 224 6.38 17.51 -0.44
N MET A 225 5.08 17.78 -0.29
CA MET A 225 4.17 17.04 0.59
C MET A 225 4.03 15.58 0.20
N GLU A 226 4.12 15.23 -1.09
CA GLU A 226 3.88 13.86 -1.55
C GLU A 226 4.85 12.83 -0.94
N LEU A 227 6.08 13.25 -0.60
CA LEU A 227 7.06 12.39 0.05
C LEU A 227 7.01 12.43 1.58
N CYS A 228 6.08 13.18 2.17
CA CYS A 228 5.90 13.20 3.63
C CYS A 228 4.97 12.07 4.07
N ILE A 229 5.11 11.66 5.34
CA ILE A 229 4.11 10.87 6.06
C ILE A 229 3.09 11.85 6.64
N HIS A 230 1.81 11.51 6.54
CA HIS A 230 0.73 12.41 6.94
C HIS A 230 -0.13 11.81 8.04
N HIS A 231 -0.67 12.69 8.88
CA HIS A 231 -1.67 12.38 9.89
C HIS A 231 -2.88 11.68 9.27
N GLY A 232 -3.36 10.61 9.91
CA GLY A 232 -4.54 9.86 9.49
C GLY A 232 -4.32 8.97 8.26
N THR A 233 -3.08 8.84 7.78
CA THR A 233 -2.76 7.95 6.64
C THR A 233 -2.18 6.63 7.11
N THR A 234 -2.28 5.60 6.26
CA THR A 234 -1.73 4.28 6.55
C THR A 234 -0.23 4.19 6.25
N ILE A 235 0.50 3.52 7.13
CA ILE A 235 1.92 3.22 7.03
C ILE A 235 2.18 1.72 7.27
N SER A 236 3.37 1.29 6.86
CA SER A 236 4.00 0.04 7.30
C SER A 236 5.34 0.37 7.94
N LEU A 237 5.68 -0.40 8.97
CA LEU A 237 6.96 -0.34 9.66
C LEU A 237 7.70 -1.66 9.47
N PHE A 238 8.97 -1.59 9.10
CA PHE A 238 9.82 -2.76 9.02
C PHE A 238 11.21 -2.52 9.60
N ASN A 239 11.75 -3.54 10.25
CA ASN A 239 13.08 -3.57 10.81
C ASN A 239 14.01 -4.41 9.91
N ARG A 240 15.23 -3.90 9.68
CA ARG A 240 16.32 -4.60 8.98
C ARG A 240 17.60 -4.46 9.79
N ILE A 241 17.90 -5.46 10.61
CA ILE A 241 19.14 -5.53 11.37
C ILE A 241 20.34 -5.47 10.41
N ARG A 242 21.30 -4.58 10.69
CA ARG A 242 22.49 -4.37 9.83
C ARG A 242 22.18 -4.13 8.35
N SER A 243 20.99 -3.58 8.05
CA SER A 243 20.50 -3.35 6.68
C SER A 243 20.38 -4.60 5.79
N GLN A 244 20.27 -5.79 6.39
CA GLN A 244 20.08 -7.05 5.65
C GLN A 244 18.60 -7.23 5.26
N THR A 245 18.35 -7.68 4.03
CA THR A 245 16.99 -7.80 3.48
C THR A 245 16.32 -9.14 3.82
N VAL A 246 17.09 -10.22 3.97
CA VAL A 246 16.58 -11.58 4.24
C VAL A 246 15.88 -11.67 5.59
N SER A 247 16.36 -10.92 6.58
CA SER A 247 15.82 -10.88 7.94
C SER A 247 14.80 -9.75 8.15
N THR A 248 14.22 -9.19 7.09
CA THR A 248 13.25 -8.09 7.24
C THR A 248 12.06 -8.56 8.07
N LYS A 249 11.80 -7.86 9.18
CA LYS A 249 10.65 -8.08 10.05
C LYS A 249 9.68 -6.91 9.91
N TYR A 250 8.42 -7.20 9.67
CA TYR A 250 7.34 -6.23 9.58
C TYR A 250 6.58 -6.17 10.89
N LEU A 251 6.21 -4.96 11.31
CA LEU A 251 5.26 -4.78 12.40
C LEU A 251 3.90 -5.35 11.97
N GLY A 252 3.26 -6.09 12.87
CA GLY A 252 1.92 -6.61 12.69
C GLY A 252 1.19 -6.80 14.01
N VAL A 253 -0.05 -7.27 13.93
CA VAL A 253 -0.89 -7.59 15.09
C VAL A 253 -1.24 -9.06 15.10
N SER A 254 -1.10 -9.70 16.26
CA SER A 254 -1.57 -11.06 16.49
C SER A 254 -2.74 -11.04 17.46
N THR A 255 -3.84 -11.65 17.05
CA THR A 255 -4.93 -12.04 17.94
C THR A 255 -4.69 -13.48 18.40
N PRO A 256 -4.74 -13.77 19.71
CA PRO A 256 -4.61 -15.14 20.18
C PRO A 256 -5.79 -15.98 19.68
N SER A 257 -5.51 -17.18 19.18
CA SER A 257 -6.53 -18.21 18.95
C SER A 257 -7.04 -18.69 20.32
N SER A 258 -8.34 -18.95 20.45
CA SER A 258 -9.07 -19.24 21.70
C SER A 258 -8.63 -20.48 22.52
N SER A 259 -7.41 -21.00 22.33
CA SER A 259 -6.90 -22.25 22.90
C SER A 259 -5.72 -22.11 23.88
N SER A 260 -5.19 -20.91 24.15
CA SER A 260 -4.09 -20.73 25.10
C SER A 260 -4.45 -19.74 26.22
N SER A 261 -5.27 -20.20 27.16
CA SER A 261 -5.63 -19.49 28.38
C SER A 261 -4.54 -19.66 29.46
N ALA A 262 -3.74 -18.62 29.69
CA ALA A 262 -3.03 -18.44 30.96
C ALA A 262 -2.68 -16.97 31.26
N PHE A 263 -2.50 -16.10 30.25
CA PHE A 263 -2.21 -14.68 30.47
C PHE A 263 -2.87 -13.82 29.37
N GLY A 264 -3.92 -13.06 29.72
CA GLY A 264 -4.47 -11.94 28.93
C GLY A 264 -4.93 -12.23 27.48
N ASN A 265 -6.24 -12.41 27.27
CA ASN A 265 -6.87 -12.53 25.95
C ASN A 265 -6.90 -11.20 25.17
N SER A 266 -5.75 -10.62 24.81
CA SER A 266 -5.71 -9.33 24.11
C SER A 266 -4.77 -9.36 22.91
N ALA A 267 -5.20 -8.74 21.81
CA ALA A 267 -4.37 -8.60 20.61
C ALA A 267 -3.07 -7.86 20.95
N CYS A 268 -1.94 -8.29 20.41
CA CYS A 268 -0.64 -7.70 20.69
C CYS A 268 0.15 -7.40 19.42
N PHE A 269 1.11 -6.49 19.52
CA PHE A 269 2.07 -6.24 18.45
C PHE A 269 3.06 -7.40 18.33
N VAL A 270 3.39 -7.75 17.10
CA VAL A 270 4.34 -8.83 16.76
C VAL A 270 5.19 -8.43 15.58
N ALA A 271 6.34 -9.10 15.43
CA ALA A 271 7.26 -8.91 14.32
C ALA A 271 7.18 -10.15 13.40
N ARG A 272 6.96 -9.96 12.10
CA ARG A 272 6.71 -11.07 11.16
C ARG A 272 7.58 -10.97 9.92
N THR A 273 8.02 -12.09 9.34
CA THR A 273 8.78 -12.13 8.07
C THR A 273 7.90 -12.39 6.85
N GLY A 274 6.73 -12.99 7.06
CA GLY A 274 5.85 -13.46 5.98
C GLY A 274 4.81 -12.45 5.51
N ARG A 275 4.38 -11.55 6.39
CA ARG A 275 3.29 -10.59 6.17
C ARG A 275 3.51 -9.32 6.97
N TRP A 276 2.77 -8.29 6.62
CA TRP A 276 2.75 -6.98 7.27
C TRP A 276 1.30 -6.52 7.43
N ASP A 277 1.04 -5.72 8.46
CA ASP A 277 -0.27 -5.11 8.66
C ASP A 277 -0.17 -3.58 8.49
N PRO A 278 -1.16 -2.92 7.86
CA PRO A 278 -1.20 -1.47 7.76
C PRO A 278 -1.64 -0.83 9.08
N PHE A 279 -0.95 0.23 9.48
CA PHE A 279 -1.26 1.04 10.65
C PHE A 279 -1.61 2.46 10.26
N VAL A 280 -2.70 3.00 10.76
CA VAL A 280 -2.98 4.44 10.69
C VAL A 280 -2.10 5.15 11.70
N ILE A 281 -1.37 6.18 11.28
CA ILE A 281 -0.56 7.00 12.17
C ILE A 281 -1.30 8.29 12.51
N TRP A 282 -1.50 8.54 13.80
CA TRP A 282 -2.22 9.70 14.31
C TRP A 282 -1.27 10.60 15.08
N LEU A 283 -1.33 11.92 14.84
CA LEU A 283 -0.78 12.91 15.76
C LEU A 283 -1.68 13.01 16.98
N VAL A 284 -1.09 13.12 18.16
CA VAL A 284 -1.87 13.17 19.42
C VAL A 284 -1.52 14.39 20.24
N ASP A 285 -2.48 14.88 21.03
CA ASP A 285 -2.24 15.95 22.00
C ASP A 285 -2.07 15.33 23.39
N LEU A 286 -0.89 15.49 24.00
CA LEU A 286 -0.59 14.95 25.32
C LEU A 286 -1.47 15.58 26.42
N ASN A 287 -1.96 16.80 26.22
CA ASN A 287 -2.80 17.50 27.20
C ASN A 287 -4.22 16.91 27.27
N ARG A 288 -4.67 16.19 26.23
CA ARG A 288 -6.00 15.57 26.17
C ARG A 288 -6.18 14.32 27.00
N ARG A 289 -5.09 13.76 27.55
CA ARG A 289 -5.18 12.59 28.44
C ARG A 289 -6.08 12.83 29.66
N ASN A 290 -6.25 14.10 30.06
CA ASN A 290 -6.96 14.48 31.28
C ASN A 290 -8.36 15.08 31.03
N THR A 291 -8.78 15.25 29.77
CA THR A 291 -10.05 15.91 29.43
C THR A 291 -11.02 14.92 28.79
N SER A 292 -11.98 14.43 29.58
CA SER A 292 -13.12 13.63 29.11
C SER A 292 -14.15 14.53 28.42
N THR A 293 -13.80 15.06 27.25
CA THR A 293 -14.75 15.78 26.39
C THR A 293 -15.30 14.84 25.33
N GLU A 294 -16.61 14.56 25.40
CA GLU A 294 -17.36 13.93 24.31
C GLU A 294 -17.23 14.79 23.06
N GLN A 295 -16.51 14.29 22.05
CA GLN A 295 -16.33 14.99 20.79
C GLN A 295 -17.38 14.53 19.77
N ASN A 296 -17.88 15.46 18.95
CA ASN A 296 -18.68 15.15 17.76
C ASN A 296 -17.80 14.35 16.78
N VAL A 297 -17.93 13.03 16.79
CA VAL A 297 -17.15 12.13 15.95
C VAL A 297 -17.65 12.23 14.52
N THR A 298 -16.90 12.91 13.64
CA THR A 298 -17.08 12.75 12.19
C THR A 298 -16.90 11.27 11.88
N PRO A 299 -17.84 10.60 11.20
CA PRO A 299 -17.74 9.17 10.94
C PRO A 299 -16.45 8.87 10.17
N PRO A 300 -15.68 7.83 10.55
CA PRO A 300 -14.43 7.50 9.89
C PRO A 300 -14.67 7.16 8.41
N PRO A 301 -13.69 7.38 7.52
CA PRO A 301 -13.78 6.90 6.15
C PRO A 301 -14.09 5.39 6.12
N PRO A 302 -14.87 4.91 5.14
CA PRO A 302 -15.17 3.48 5.02
C PRO A 302 -13.91 2.62 5.04
N GLY A 303 -13.87 1.60 5.89
CA GLY A 303 -12.71 0.72 6.07
C GLY A 303 -11.63 1.23 7.03
N PHE A 304 -11.79 2.41 7.63
CA PHE A 304 -10.92 2.91 8.70
C PHE A 304 -11.58 2.73 10.06
N PRO A 305 -10.82 2.36 11.11
CA PRO A 305 -11.33 2.39 12.47
C PRO A 305 -11.58 3.83 12.92
N ALA A 306 -12.44 4.02 13.93
CA ALA A 306 -12.66 5.32 14.55
C ALA A 306 -11.32 5.89 15.08
N PRO A 307 -11.02 7.18 14.85
CA PRO A 307 -9.81 7.80 15.37
C PRO A 307 -9.76 7.68 16.90
N PRO A 308 -8.58 7.47 17.50
CA PRO A 308 -8.42 7.50 18.96
C PRO A 308 -8.85 8.87 19.52
N THR A 309 -9.48 8.91 20.70
CA THR A 309 -9.94 10.16 21.34
C THR A 309 -8.82 11.18 21.55
N ILE A 310 -7.59 10.72 21.74
CA ILE A 310 -6.40 11.57 21.93
C ILE A 310 -5.84 12.13 20.60
N ALA A 311 -6.36 11.69 19.44
CA ALA A 311 -5.91 12.19 18.15
C ALA A 311 -6.31 13.66 17.95
N ILE A 312 -5.40 14.44 17.35
CA ILE A 312 -5.65 15.85 17.01
C ILE A 312 -6.62 15.92 15.84
N HIS A 313 -7.63 16.79 15.92
CA HIS A 313 -8.54 17.01 14.80
C HIS A 313 -7.88 17.93 13.75
N PRO A 314 -8.04 17.70 12.44
CA PRO A 314 -7.41 18.52 11.41
C PRO A 314 -7.67 20.03 11.52
N GLN A 315 -8.86 20.42 11.99
CA GLN A 315 -9.23 21.83 12.23
C GLN A 315 -8.41 22.49 13.35
N GLU A 316 -7.98 21.71 14.34
CA GLU A 316 -7.22 22.22 15.50
C GLU A 316 -5.74 22.37 15.14
N TYR A 317 -5.23 21.50 14.27
CA TYR A 317 -3.87 21.59 13.76
C TYR A 317 -3.62 22.90 13.01
N SER A 318 -4.59 23.39 12.21
CA SER A 318 -4.42 24.65 11.48
C SER A 318 -4.37 25.88 12.40
N MET A 319 -4.98 25.82 13.58
CA MET A 319 -4.96 26.93 14.55
C MET A 319 -3.68 26.97 15.39
N SER A 320 -3.04 25.82 15.62
CA SER A 320 -1.91 25.68 16.54
C SER A 320 -0.54 25.71 15.85
N PHE A 321 -0.44 25.26 14.60
CA PHE A 321 0.86 25.03 13.93
C PHE A 321 1.04 25.77 12.59
N SER A 322 0.16 26.72 12.23
CA SER A 322 0.33 27.58 11.04
C SER A 322 0.12 29.07 11.32
N PRO A 323 1.08 29.74 11.98
CA PRO A 323 1.08 31.19 12.07
C PRO A 323 1.60 31.78 10.73
N GLY A 324 0.69 32.10 9.80
CA GLY A 324 1.00 33.05 8.71
C GLY A 324 1.00 32.56 7.25
N SER A 325 0.35 31.45 6.89
CA SER A 325 0.07 31.16 5.47
C SER A 325 -1.35 31.60 5.10
N ASP A 326 -1.46 32.43 4.05
CA ASP A 326 -2.69 32.99 3.51
C ASP A 326 -3.89 32.05 3.60
N SER A 327 -4.98 32.58 4.17
CA SER A 327 -6.30 31.96 4.33
C SER A 327 -7.04 31.75 3.00
N ARG A 328 -6.41 31.07 2.04
CA ARG A 328 -7.10 30.37 0.96
C ARG A 328 -7.18 28.90 1.32
N SER A 329 -7.82 28.62 2.46
CA SER A 329 -8.36 27.29 2.73
C SER A 329 -9.37 27.00 1.63
N SER A 330 -9.07 26.02 0.77
CA SER A 330 -10.12 25.32 0.02
C SER A 330 -11.21 24.96 1.01
N SER A 331 -12.47 25.24 0.67
CA SER A 331 -13.68 25.12 1.49
C SER A 331 -14.01 23.70 2.01
N ASP A 332 -13.03 22.80 2.02
CA ASP A 332 -13.17 21.35 2.19
C ASP A 332 -12.22 20.74 3.24
N GLY A 333 -11.38 21.53 3.93
CA GLY A 333 -10.57 21.08 5.07
C GLY A 333 -9.52 19.97 4.79
N LYS A 334 -9.19 19.70 3.52
CA LYS A 334 -8.46 18.51 3.04
C LYS A 334 -6.96 18.70 2.74
N SER A 335 -6.29 19.74 3.25
CA SER A 335 -4.83 19.82 3.08
C SER A 335 -4.15 18.76 3.95
N PRO A 336 -3.30 17.87 3.39
CA PRO A 336 -2.70 16.79 4.16
C PRO A 336 -1.75 17.34 5.22
N ILE A 337 -1.87 16.88 6.46
CA ILE A 337 -1.06 17.37 7.60
C ILE A 337 0.21 16.52 7.70
N PRO A 338 1.42 17.08 7.52
CA PRO A 338 2.65 16.31 7.57
C PRO A 338 3.07 16.04 9.02
N ILE A 339 3.53 14.83 9.29
CA ILE A 339 4.10 14.43 10.58
C ILE A 339 5.57 14.84 10.62
N HIS A 340 5.99 15.48 11.69
CA HIS A 340 7.35 15.92 11.94
C HIS A 340 8.02 15.07 13.02
N TYR A 341 9.34 15.02 13.00
CA TYR A 341 10.11 14.44 14.11
C TYR A 341 9.87 15.20 15.41
N ASN A 342 10.02 14.49 16.53
CA ASN A 342 9.76 14.95 17.89
C ASN A 342 8.29 15.19 18.23
N GLN A 343 7.35 14.80 17.36
CA GLN A 343 5.93 14.85 17.66
C GLN A 343 5.43 13.56 18.33
N PRO A 344 4.44 13.67 19.24
CA PRO A 344 3.76 12.53 19.80
C PRO A 344 2.79 11.92 18.78
N VAL A 345 2.84 10.60 18.65
CA VAL A 345 2.03 9.80 17.73
C VAL A 345 1.50 8.54 18.40
N VAL A 346 0.41 8.01 17.84
CA VAL A 346 -0.05 6.64 18.09
C VAL A 346 -0.23 5.91 16.77
N LEU A 347 -0.04 4.59 16.80
CA LEU A 347 -0.28 3.69 15.69
C LEU A 347 -1.54 2.90 15.97
N GLN A 348 -2.48 2.89 15.03
CA GLN A 348 -3.72 2.12 15.12
C GLN A 348 -3.76 1.11 13.99
N CYS A 349 -3.89 -0.18 14.32
CA CYS A 349 -4.00 -1.22 13.31
C CYS A 349 -5.30 -1.05 12.51
N LEU A 350 -5.21 -1.02 11.17
CA LEU A 350 -6.37 -0.80 10.31
C LEU A 350 -7.40 -1.93 10.45
N SER A 351 -6.96 -3.18 10.61
CA SER A 351 -7.83 -4.35 10.62
C SER A 351 -8.39 -4.69 12.01
N THR A 352 -7.61 -4.52 13.06
CA THR A 352 -8.00 -4.92 14.43
C THR A 352 -8.40 -3.74 15.32
N GLY A 353 -8.08 -2.51 14.93
CA GLY A 353 -8.27 -1.33 15.76
C GLY A 353 -7.31 -1.22 16.95
N LEU A 354 -6.39 -2.16 17.16
CA LEU A 354 -5.40 -2.12 18.25
C LEU A 354 -4.55 -0.85 18.17
N ILE A 355 -4.46 -0.10 19.28
CA ILE A 355 -3.74 1.17 19.38
C ILE A 355 -2.44 0.97 20.17
N SER A 356 -1.35 1.59 19.73
CA SER A 356 -0.08 1.60 20.46
C SER A 356 -0.12 2.53 21.68
N PRO A 357 0.81 2.38 22.64
CA PRO A 357 1.14 3.47 23.55
C PRO A 357 1.46 4.76 22.79
N VAL A 358 1.35 5.89 23.48
CA VAL A 358 1.81 7.17 22.91
C VAL A 358 3.32 7.15 22.82
N MET A 359 3.84 7.51 21.64
CA MET A 359 5.26 7.48 21.35
C MET A 359 5.69 8.80 20.71
N ILE A 360 6.92 9.23 20.95
CA ILE A 360 7.55 10.31 20.20
C ILE A 360 8.29 9.71 19.01
N ILE A 361 7.96 10.16 17.80
CA ILE A 361 8.69 9.74 16.59
C ILE A 361 10.04 10.46 16.50
N ARG A 362 11.12 9.69 16.48
CA ARG A 362 12.50 10.17 16.51
C ARG A 362 13.22 9.92 15.20
N LYS A 363 14.10 10.86 14.84
CA LYS A 363 14.99 10.73 13.68
C LYS A 363 16.17 9.84 14.06
N VAL A 364 16.44 8.84 13.24
CA VAL A 364 17.65 8.01 13.38
C VAL A 364 18.66 8.48 12.33
N ASP A 365 19.81 8.95 12.79
CA ASP A 365 20.99 9.17 11.97
C ASP A 365 21.96 7.97 12.11
N LYS A 366 22.90 7.85 11.17
CA LYS A 366 24.04 6.92 11.14
C LYS A 366 23.92 5.70 12.09
N GLY A 367 23.46 4.58 11.54
CA GLY A 367 23.30 3.34 12.31
C GLY A 367 22.03 3.39 13.16
N SER A 368 22.20 3.44 14.47
CA SER A 368 21.16 3.43 15.51
C SER A 368 21.18 4.67 16.40
N LEU A 369 21.79 5.77 15.94
CA LEU A 369 21.86 7.02 16.69
C LEU A 369 20.59 7.84 16.50
N VAL A 370 19.75 7.91 17.53
CA VAL A 370 18.63 8.84 17.58
C VAL A 370 19.16 10.23 17.88
N VAL A 371 18.63 11.25 17.21
CA VAL A 371 18.99 12.65 17.41
C VAL A 371 17.78 13.50 17.80
N GLY A 372 18.00 14.50 18.65
CA GLY A 372 17.01 15.49 19.02
C GLY A 372 17.64 16.84 19.35
N ASN A 373 16.81 17.88 19.33
CA ASN A 373 17.22 19.25 19.64
C ASN A 373 16.39 19.75 20.82
N GLY A 374 17.06 20.06 21.93
CA GLY A 374 16.43 20.63 23.12
C GLY A 374 16.40 22.16 23.09
N THR A 375 15.40 22.77 23.75
CA THR A 375 15.26 24.24 23.88
C THR A 375 16.10 24.87 25.00
N GLY A 376 17.05 24.15 25.60
CA GLY A 376 17.84 24.66 26.73
C GLY A 376 17.23 24.38 28.11
N THR A 377 15.90 24.28 28.21
CA THR A 377 15.15 24.19 29.49
C THR A 377 14.89 22.75 29.96
N GLY A 378 15.28 21.74 29.16
CA GLY A 378 15.19 20.33 29.53
C GLY A 378 13.79 19.70 29.44
N ARG A 379 12.73 20.48 29.18
CA ARG A 379 11.34 19.99 29.14
C ARG A 379 10.67 20.03 27.76
N GLU A 380 11.11 20.89 26.85
CA GLU A 380 10.48 21.06 25.54
C GLU A 380 11.50 20.89 24.40
N GLU A 381 11.19 20.03 23.44
CA GLU A 381 12.05 19.73 22.30
C GLU A 381 11.53 20.42 21.04
N MET A 382 12.44 20.96 20.25
CA MET A 382 12.06 21.68 19.03
C MET A 382 11.46 20.72 18.01
N LEU A 383 10.42 21.18 17.31
CA LEU A 383 9.80 20.45 16.20
C LEU A 383 10.87 20.15 15.13
N GLY A 384 11.00 18.87 14.78
CA GLY A 384 11.97 18.45 13.77
C GLY A 384 11.44 18.59 12.35
N ASP A 385 12.19 18.06 11.39
CA ASP A 385 11.80 18.03 9.98
C ASP A 385 10.60 17.11 9.73
N PRO A 386 9.85 17.29 8.62
CA PRO A 386 8.86 16.34 8.17
C PRO A 386 9.46 14.94 7.97
N VAL A 387 8.76 13.92 8.45
CA VAL A 387 9.12 12.51 8.26
C VAL A 387 8.86 12.12 6.81
N SER A 388 9.90 11.64 6.12
CA SER A 388 9.81 11.28 4.70
C SER A 388 9.65 9.77 4.50
N GLN A 389 9.19 9.39 3.30
CA GLN A 389 9.10 8.00 2.90
C GLN A 389 10.46 7.29 2.97
N LEU A 390 10.47 6.07 3.52
CA LEU A 390 11.65 5.20 3.68
C LEU A 390 12.75 5.78 4.58
N HIS A 391 12.41 6.74 5.46
CA HIS A 391 13.30 7.19 6.53
C HIS A 391 13.45 6.13 7.62
N LYS A 392 14.62 6.16 8.28
CA LYS A 392 14.86 5.42 9.51
C LYS A 392 14.36 6.25 10.69
N VAL A 393 13.53 5.63 11.52
CA VAL A 393 12.87 6.25 12.66
C VAL A 393 12.97 5.34 13.88
N ALA A 394 12.89 5.92 15.06
CA ALA A 394 12.71 5.19 16.31
C ALA A 394 11.47 5.75 17.02
N PHE A 395 10.79 4.92 17.80
CA PHE A 395 9.61 5.34 18.55
C PHE A 395 9.94 5.28 20.04
N GLN A 396 10.10 6.45 20.65
CA GLN A 396 10.35 6.57 22.09
C GLN A 396 9.01 6.51 22.83
N ILE A 397 8.82 5.59 23.76
CA ILE A 397 7.62 5.49 24.60
C ILE A 397 7.57 6.72 25.52
N VAL A 398 6.39 7.36 25.59
CA VAL A 398 6.13 8.40 26.59
C VAL A 398 5.85 7.71 27.93
N GLU A 399 6.79 7.81 28.87
CA GLU A 399 6.61 7.36 30.25
C GLU A 399 5.79 8.40 31.01
N ASP A 400 4.72 7.97 31.68
CA ASP A 400 3.97 8.84 32.59
C ASP A 400 4.84 9.02 33.84
N ALA A 401 5.37 10.23 34.04
CA ALA A 401 6.12 10.54 35.25
C ALA A 401 5.16 10.41 36.44
N SER A 402 5.28 9.34 37.23
CA SER A 402 4.75 9.33 38.58
C SER A 402 5.40 10.50 39.31
N GLU A 403 4.59 11.43 39.79
CA GLU A 403 5.00 12.59 40.59
C GLU A 403 5.64 12.13 41.91
N GLU A 404 6.87 11.61 41.87
CA GLU A 404 7.74 11.58 43.03
C GLU A 404 8.72 12.73 42.89
N GLU A 405 8.49 13.78 43.68
CA GLU A 405 9.35 14.95 43.85
C GLU A 405 10.79 14.52 44.16
N ASN A 406 11.64 14.46 43.13
CA ASN A 406 13.09 14.45 43.31
C ASN A 406 13.62 15.86 43.03
N PRO A 407 14.14 16.59 44.05
CA PRO A 407 14.56 17.99 43.92
C PRO A 407 15.92 18.19 43.23
N PHE A 408 16.48 17.15 42.58
CA PHE A 408 17.77 17.21 41.90
C PHE A 408 17.63 16.79 40.42
N PRO A 409 18.19 17.54 39.45
CA PRO A 409 18.05 17.21 38.04
C PRO A 409 18.96 16.03 37.72
N VAL A 410 18.44 14.80 37.81
CA VAL A 410 19.14 13.60 37.34
C VAL A 410 19.22 13.67 35.81
N ARG A 411 20.27 14.31 35.30
CA ARG A 411 20.67 14.28 33.89
C ARG A 411 21.20 12.89 33.55
N SER A 412 20.30 11.96 33.25
CA SER A 412 20.45 10.88 32.25
C SER A 412 19.19 10.00 32.30
N THR A 413 18.14 10.39 31.59
CA THR A 413 16.98 9.51 31.40
C THR A 413 17.14 8.83 30.05
N ALA A 414 17.84 7.69 30.04
CA ALA A 414 17.82 6.76 28.92
C ALA A 414 16.34 6.50 28.53
N GLY A 415 16.00 6.78 27.28
CA GLY A 415 14.66 6.61 26.75
C GLY A 415 14.30 5.14 26.56
N SER A 416 13.01 4.83 26.70
CA SER A 416 12.43 3.53 26.36
C SER A 416 11.93 3.56 24.92
N TYR A 417 12.30 2.57 24.10
CA TYR A 417 12.00 2.55 22.66
C TYR A 417 11.27 1.27 22.24
N LEU A 418 10.41 1.39 21.23
CA LEU A 418 9.76 0.25 20.58
C LEU A 418 10.80 -0.57 19.80
N VAL A 419 10.98 -1.84 20.18
CA VAL A 419 12.00 -2.73 19.62
C VAL A 419 11.43 -3.97 18.95
N CYS A 420 12.13 -4.43 17.91
CA CYS A 420 11.93 -5.72 17.28
C CYS A 420 12.87 -6.77 17.93
N LEU A 421 12.30 -7.69 18.72
CA LEU A 421 13.02 -8.75 19.43
C LEU A 421 12.63 -10.12 18.82
N GLY A 422 13.22 -10.41 17.65
CA GLY A 422 12.91 -11.64 16.91
C GLY A 422 11.51 -11.60 16.31
N ASP A 423 10.56 -12.32 16.92
CA ASP A 423 9.15 -12.37 16.50
C ASP A 423 8.22 -11.55 17.43
N VAL A 424 8.78 -10.98 18.50
CA VAL A 424 8.05 -10.18 19.49
C VAL A 424 8.41 -8.71 19.29
N VAL A 425 7.42 -7.85 19.53
CA VAL A 425 7.61 -6.40 19.64
C VAL A 425 7.58 -6.04 21.11
N GLY A 426 8.64 -5.41 21.59
CA GLY A 426 8.81 -5.07 23.00
C GLY A 426 9.19 -3.61 23.19
N VAL A 427 9.50 -3.28 24.43
CA VAL A 427 10.06 -1.98 24.81
C VAL A 427 11.42 -2.22 25.44
N GLN A 428 12.43 -1.47 25.01
CA GLN A 428 13.79 -1.57 25.55
C GLN A 428 14.35 -0.19 25.85
N ARG A 429 14.97 -0.05 27.01
CA ARG A 429 15.69 1.16 27.41
C ARG A 429 17.03 1.26 26.67
N SER A 430 17.43 2.46 26.28
CA SER A 430 18.73 2.68 25.63
C SER A 430 19.91 2.33 26.57
N ASN A 431 21.04 1.95 25.98
CA ASN A 431 22.19 1.44 26.73
C ASN A 431 23.01 2.54 27.41
N GLU A 432 23.19 3.67 26.73
CA GLU A 432 24.15 4.72 27.14
C GLU A 432 23.50 6.08 27.45
N GLY A 433 22.16 6.16 27.40
CA GLY A 433 21.42 7.40 27.60
C GLY A 433 21.76 8.51 26.59
N ARG A 434 21.28 9.73 26.86
CA ARG A 434 21.50 10.89 25.98
C ARG A 434 22.89 11.49 26.17
N LYS A 435 23.63 11.60 25.07
CA LYS A 435 24.90 12.34 24.96
C LYS A 435 24.62 13.71 24.37
N PHE A 436 25.11 14.77 25.02
CA PHE A 436 24.95 16.15 24.55
C PHE A 436 26.27 16.63 23.94
N ASP A 437 26.20 17.21 22.74
CA ASP A 437 27.36 17.82 22.12
C ASP A 437 27.64 19.16 22.82
N SER A 438 28.49 19.14 23.84
CA SER A 438 29.02 20.39 24.42
C SER A 438 29.95 21.04 23.40
N ALA A 439 29.63 22.26 22.96
CA ALA A 439 30.56 23.09 22.20
C ALA A 439 31.84 23.27 23.02
N SER A 440 32.92 22.57 22.65
CA SER A 440 34.21 22.69 23.30
C SER A 440 34.78 24.09 23.00
N GLY A 441 34.66 24.99 23.97
CA GLY A 441 35.57 26.12 24.10
C GLY A 441 37.00 25.57 24.20
N GLY A 442 37.91 26.10 23.40
CA GLY A 442 39.30 25.69 23.40
C GLY A 442 39.97 26.11 24.69
N ASP A 443 40.31 25.15 25.55
CA ASP A 443 41.32 25.35 26.58
C ASP A 443 42.71 25.11 26.00
N VAL A 444 43.47 26.19 25.96
CA VAL A 444 44.90 26.22 25.65
C VAL A 444 45.64 25.60 26.83
N GLU A 445 45.97 24.31 26.75
CA GLU A 445 46.90 23.70 27.70
C GLU A 445 48.33 23.69 27.12
N ASN A 446 49.18 24.45 27.80
CA ASN A 446 50.56 24.76 27.47
C ASN A 446 51.46 23.57 27.89
N GLY A 447 52.07 22.84 26.94
CA GLY A 447 52.80 21.60 27.24
C GLY A 447 53.94 21.27 26.27
N SER A 448 55.08 21.92 26.49
CA SER A 448 56.46 21.67 26.04
C SER A 448 56.78 20.48 25.12
N ARG A 449 57.38 20.84 23.98
CA ARG A 449 58.11 20.01 23.01
C ARG A 449 59.07 19.00 23.65
N LYS A 450 59.06 17.75 23.17
CA LYS A 450 60.28 16.92 23.01
C LYS A 450 60.32 16.24 21.66
N ARG A 451 61.22 16.75 20.81
CA ARG A 451 61.68 16.16 19.56
C ARG A 451 62.37 14.81 19.83
N ARG A 452 62.12 13.82 18.99
CA ARG A 452 63.12 12.80 18.65
C ARG A 452 63.29 12.80 17.12
N ALA A 453 64.52 13.06 16.71
CA ALA A 453 65.02 12.97 15.34
C ALA A 453 65.85 11.69 15.20
N LEU A 454 65.90 11.14 13.98
CA LEU A 454 66.95 10.31 13.34
C LEU A 454 66.41 9.94 11.93
N SER A 455 67.17 9.74 10.85
CA SER A 455 68.27 10.45 10.18
C SER A 455 68.51 9.70 8.86
N ILE A 456 68.34 10.41 7.73
CA ILE A 456 69.02 10.36 6.40
C ILE A 456 69.72 9.06 5.93
N THR A 457 69.35 8.60 4.72
CA THR A 457 70.17 8.35 3.50
C THR A 457 69.18 8.06 2.35
N GLY A 458 69.18 8.55 1.11
CA GLY A 458 70.18 9.19 0.25
C GLY A 458 70.19 8.46 -1.11
N ASN A 459 69.56 9.00 -2.16
CA ASN A 459 69.99 8.97 -3.58
C ASN A 459 68.86 9.32 -4.60
N THR A 460 69.20 10.22 -5.52
CA THR A 460 68.55 10.58 -6.81
C THR A 460 69.57 10.28 -7.94
N PRO A 461 69.33 10.35 -9.29
CA PRO A 461 68.31 11.18 -10.00
C PRO A 461 67.76 10.71 -11.40
N LEU A 462 66.78 11.49 -11.93
CA LEU A 462 66.36 11.75 -13.35
C LEU A 462 65.78 10.57 -14.21
N VAL A 463 64.82 10.65 -15.16
CA VAL A 463 64.01 11.71 -15.81
C VAL A 463 62.88 11.12 -16.71
N LYS A 464 61.80 11.89 -16.92
CA LYS A 464 60.79 11.94 -18.03
C LYS A 464 59.58 10.96 -18.12
N ALA A 465 58.40 11.58 -17.93
CA ALA A 465 57.33 11.77 -18.93
C ALA A 465 55.97 11.03 -18.77
N ALA A 466 54.95 11.88 -18.59
CA ALA A 466 53.65 11.92 -19.28
C ALA A 466 52.37 11.33 -18.65
N LYS A 467 51.35 12.20 -18.64
CA LYS A 467 49.87 12.02 -18.68
C LYS A 467 49.09 11.73 -17.37
N GLY A 468 48.64 12.82 -16.77
CA GLY A 468 47.21 13.18 -16.64
C GLY A 468 46.27 12.20 -15.96
N GLY A 469 46.08 12.35 -14.64
CA GLY A 469 44.97 11.77 -13.90
C GLY A 469 44.42 12.76 -12.87
N ARG A 470 43.27 13.38 -13.17
CA ARG A 470 42.50 14.18 -12.20
C ARG A 470 41.91 13.22 -11.15
N ARG A 471 42.49 13.22 -9.95
CA ARG A 471 41.85 12.67 -8.73
C ARG A 471 41.16 13.82 -8.01
N ASN A 472 39.83 13.85 -8.03
CA ASN A 472 39.04 14.73 -7.17
C ASN A 472 39.01 14.15 -5.76
N SER A 473 39.69 14.82 -4.81
CA SER A 473 39.50 14.64 -3.38
C SER A 473 38.22 15.35 -2.96
N VAL A 474 37.19 14.60 -2.57
CA VAL A 474 35.98 15.13 -1.92
C VAL A 474 36.24 15.13 -0.42
N ARG A 475 36.70 16.27 0.09
CA ARG A 475 36.52 16.69 1.49
C ARG A 475 36.18 18.17 1.48
N ASP A 476 35.30 18.50 2.42
CA ASP A 476 34.83 19.83 2.83
C ASP A 476 33.75 20.48 1.96
N ASP A 477 32.50 20.11 2.27
CA ASP A 477 31.31 20.96 2.13
C ASP A 477 30.37 20.70 3.33
N LEU A 478 30.86 21.03 4.52
CA LEU A 478 30.01 21.29 5.68
C LEU A 478 30.17 22.78 5.99
N PHE A 479 29.04 23.47 6.16
CA PHE A 479 28.89 24.90 6.48
C PHE A 479 29.00 25.87 5.29
N SER A 480 27.94 25.92 4.48
CA SER A 480 27.54 27.16 3.80
C SER A 480 26.02 27.29 3.78
N SER A 481 25.50 27.78 4.91
CA SER A 481 24.28 28.59 5.03
C SER A 481 24.20 29.00 6.49
N GLY A 482 24.41 30.28 6.78
CA GLY A 482 24.39 30.81 8.15
C GLY A 482 23.03 30.59 8.81
N GLU A 483 23.01 29.82 9.89
CA GLU A 483 21.93 29.72 10.87
C GLU A 483 22.53 29.27 12.21
N CYS A 484 22.03 29.86 13.29
CA CYS A 484 22.53 29.74 14.67
C CYS A 484 22.65 28.27 15.12
N VAL A 485 23.84 27.83 15.52
CA VAL A 485 24.05 26.52 16.15
C VAL A 485 23.30 26.53 17.48
N SER A 486 22.19 25.80 17.57
CA SER A 486 21.45 25.64 18.82
C SER A 486 22.30 24.79 19.77
N PRO A 487 22.61 25.24 21.00
CA PRO A 487 23.66 24.64 21.83
C PRO A 487 23.29 23.29 22.48
N ASN A 488 22.11 22.71 22.16
CA ASN A 488 21.57 21.53 22.85
C ASN A 488 21.11 20.42 21.87
N VAL A 489 21.99 20.02 20.96
CA VAL A 489 21.80 18.77 20.20
C VAL A 489 22.20 17.60 21.08
N TRP A 490 21.34 16.59 21.14
CA TRP A 490 21.63 15.34 21.81
C TRP A 490 21.52 14.16 20.85
N SER A 491 22.32 13.14 21.14
CA SER A 491 22.28 11.85 20.46
C SER A 491 22.16 10.71 21.47
N GLU A 492 21.49 9.63 21.09
CA GLU A 492 21.24 8.47 21.94
C GLU A 492 21.31 7.20 21.09
N ASP A 493 22.13 6.23 21.50
CA ASP A 493 22.23 4.95 20.79
C ASP A 493 21.15 3.97 21.27
N VAL A 494 20.25 3.58 20.37
CA VAL A 494 19.05 2.80 20.69
C VAL A 494 19.11 1.35 20.22
N SER A 495 20.25 0.87 19.72
CA SER A 495 20.38 -0.45 19.05
C SER A 495 19.62 -0.56 17.71
N ASP A 496 20.13 -1.40 16.82
CA ASP A 496 19.50 -1.74 15.52
C ASP A 496 18.08 -2.32 15.69
N THR A 497 17.76 -2.91 16.84
CA THR A 497 16.44 -3.48 17.15
C THR A 497 15.36 -2.40 17.31
N ALA A 498 15.72 -1.18 17.70
CA ALA A 498 14.79 -0.05 17.84
C ALA A 498 14.61 0.77 16.55
N VAL A 499 15.40 0.47 15.51
CA VAL A 499 15.38 1.22 14.25
C VAL A 499 14.35 0.64 13.30
N TRP A 500 13.32 1.41 12.99
CA TRP A 500 12.29 1.05 12.03
C TRP A 500 12.44 1.87 10.76
N THR A 501 12.09 1.29 9.62
CA THR A 501 11.91 2.04 8.38
C THR A 501 10.41 2.27 8.18
N ILE A 502 10.02 3.54 7.98
CA ILE A 502 8.64 3.94 7.79
C ILE A 502 8.33 4.17 6.32
N VAL A 503 7.18 3.68 5.86
CA VAL A 503 6.70 3.94 4.51
C VAL A 503 5.18 4.01 4.51
N GLY A 504 4.63 4.98 3.80
CA GLY A 504 3.20 5.10 3.55
C GLY A 504 2.71 3.94 2.69
N THR A 505 1.51 3.46 2.98
CA THR A 505 0.87 2.35 2.26
C THR A 505 -0.44 2.81 1.66
N ASP A 506 -0.88 2.10 0.63
CA ASP A 506 -2.16 2.29 -0.01
C ASP A 506 -2.89 0.96 -0.14
N CYS A 507 -4.22 1.07 -0.20
CA CYS A 507 -5.14 -0.04 -0.36
C CYS A 507 -6.14 0.30 -1.45
N VAL A 508 -6.45 -0.68 -2.30
CA VAL A 508 -7.60 -0.65 -3.20
C VAL A 508 -8.41 -1.93 -3.00
N GLN A 509 -9.72 -1.79 -3.06
CA GLN A 509 -10.68 -2.87 -2.86
C GLN A 509 -11.62 -2.94 -4.07
N TYR A 510 -11.77 -4.14 -4.61
CA TYR A 510 -12.70 -4.46 -5.67
C TYR A 510 -13.71 -5.47 -5.15
N SER A 511 -14.99 -5.11 -5.12
CA SER A 511 -16.05 -6.00 -4.64
C SER A 511 -17.07 -6.25 -5.75
N PHE A 512 -17.45 -7.50 -5.92
CA PHE A 512 -18.42 -7.94 -6.91
C PHE A 512 -19.09 -9.22 -6.40
N TYR A 513 -20.34 -9.42 -6.78
CA TYR A 513 -21.06 -10.62 -6.43
C TYR A 513 -21.14 -11.56 -7.63
N THR A 514 -20.85 -12.84 -7.38
CA THR A 514 -21.04 -13.91 -8.36
C THR A 514 -22.08 -14.88 -7.84
N PRO A 515 -23.13 -15.21 -8.61
CA PRO A 515 -24.12 -16.19 -8.18
C PRO A 515 -23.45 -17.55 -7.94
N ASN A 516 -23.83 -18.20 -6.84
CA ASN A 516 -23.32 -19.53 -6.52
C ASN A 516 -23.85 -20.56 -7.54
N SER A 517 -22.96 -21.13 -8.35
CA SER A 517 -23.29 -22.32 -9.13
C SER A 517 -23.24 -23.52 -8.20
N ALA A 518 -24.38 -23.88 -7.61
CA ALA A 518 -24.53 -25.07 -6.77
C ALA A 518 -24.20 -26.39 -7.51
N LEU A 519 -23.98 -26.36 -8.83
CA LEU A 519 -23.67 -27.52 -9.68
C LEU A 519 -22.29 -27.47 -10.38
N GLY A 520 -21.37 -26.59 -9.97
CA GLY A 520 -19.98 -26.63 -10.44
C GLY A 520 -19.77 -26.27 -11.92
N THR A 521 -20.80 -25.81 -12.63
CA THR A 521 -20.67 -25.13 -13.92
C THR A 521 -20.47 -23.65 -13.65
N GLU A 522 -19.23 -23.15 -13.78
CA GLU A 522 -19.00 -21.71 -13.75
C GLU A 522 -19.80 -21.06 -14.90
N THR A 523 -20.87 -20.33 -14.57
CA THR A 523 -21.72 -19.63 -15.53
C THR A 523 -21.06 -18.36 -16.08
N ILE A 524 -19.94 -17.96 -15.47
CA ILE A 524 -19.18 -16.77 -15.83
C ILE A 524 -18.17 -17.16 -16.91
N VAL A 525 -18.44 -16.75 -18.14
CA VAL A 525 -17.59 -17.00 -19.31
C VAL A 525 -16.64 -15.82 -19.58
N ASN A 526 -16.98 -14.64 -19.08
CA ASN A 526 -16.24 -13.40 -19.33
C ASN A 526 -15.58 -12.88 -18.04
N PRO A 527 -14.34 -12.36 -18.13
CA PRO A 527 -13.68 -11.71 -17.00
C PRO A 527 -14.58 -10.64 -16.36
N ILE A 528 -14.56 -10.56 -15.03
CA ILE A 528 -15.33 -9.61 -14.21
C ILE A 528 -14.81 -8.18 -14.38
N THR A 529 -13.54 -8.05 -14.78
CA THR A 529 -12.91 -6.76 -15.07
C THR A 529 -13.04 -6.41 -16.55
N PRO A 530 -13.22 -5.12 -16.91
CA PRO A 530 -13.15 -3.95 -16.05
C PRO A 530 -14.42 -3.76 -15.21
N ILE A 531 -14.26 -3.40 -13.93
CA ILE A 531 -15.40 -3.18 -13.02
C ILE A 531 -16.03 -1.82 -13.34
N PRO A 532 -17.35 -1.77 -13.60
CA PRO A 532 -18.04 -0.52 -13.84
C PRO A 532 -18.15 0.29 -12.54
N TYR A 533 -18.02 1.61 -12.65
CA TYR A 533 -18.13 2.49 -11.49
C TYR A 533 -18.89 3.76 -11.84
N ILE A 534 -19.67 4.26 -10.88
CA ILE A 534 -20.47 5.49 -11.05
C ILE A 534 -19.78 6.66 -10.36
N THR A 535 -19.41 7.69 -11.12
CA THR A 535 -18.85 8.94 -10.57
C THR A 535 -19.96 9.74 -9.91
N HIS A 536 -20.96 10.11 -10.70
CA HIS A 536 -22.09 10.94 -10.31
C HIS A 536 -23.32 10.62 -11.15
N ILE A 537 -24.46 11.07 -10.65
CA ILE A 537 -25.77 10.82 -11.22
C ILE A 537 -26.45 12.17 -11.35
N ALA A 538 -27.06 12.44 -12.50
CA ALA A 538 -27.78 13.67 -12.77
C ALA A 538 -29.21 13.37 -13.24
N PRO A 539 -30.23 14.06 -12.71
CA PRO A 539 -31.55 14.06 -13.34
C PRO A 539 -31.43 14.67 -14.74
N SER A 540 -32.10 14.07 -15.72
CA SER A 540 -32.04 14.57 -17.10
C SER A 540 -32.68 15.97 -17.19
N THR A 541 -31.90 16.99 -17.57
CA THR A 541 -32.35 18.39 -17.67
C THR A 541 -32.74 18.82 -19.09
N GLN A 542 -32.73 17.91 -20.07
CA GLN A 542 -33.03 18.26 -21.47
C GLN A 542 -33.97 17.23 -22.12
N ASN A 543 -35.20 17.66 -22.44
CA ASN A 543 -36.18 17.08 -23.39
C ASN A 543 -36.56 15.59 -23.29
N ALA A 544 -35.94 14.80 -22.42
CA ALA A 544 -36.32 13.44 -22.08
C ALA A 544 -37.13 13.52 -20.78
N GLY A 545 -38.40 13.10 -20.80
CA GLY A 545 -39.42 13.39 -19.78
C GLY A 545 -39.04 13.10 -18.30
N PRO A 546 -39.90 13.47 -17.34
CA PRO A 546 -39.57 13.61 -15.90
C PRO A 546 -39.08 12.33 -15.17
N ASN A 547 -39.04 11.17 -15.84
CA ASN A 547 -38.73 9.86 -15.23
C ASN A 547 -37.40 9.27 -15.71
N ILE A 548 -36.44 10.10 -16.15
CA ILE A 548 -35.17 9.64 -16.73
C ILE A 548 -33.96 10.16 -15.95
N LEU A 549 -33.03 9.25 -15.66
CA LEU A 549 -31.82 9.48 -14.90
C LEU A 549 -30.59 9.24 -15.78
N THR A 550 -29.64 10.18 -15.76
CA THR A 550 -28.35 10.02 -16.45
C THR A 550 -27.29 9.60 -15.43
N ILE A 551 -26.61 8.51 -15.73
CA ILE A 551 -25.52 7.94 -14.95
C ILE A 551 -24.21 8.26 -15.67
N TYR A 552 -23.26 8.86 -14.94
CA TYR A 552 -21.90 9.07 -15.40
C TYR A 552 -20.93 8.19 -14.64
N GLY A 553 -19.92 7.68 -15.31
CA GLY A 553 -19.04 6.66 -14.76
C GLY A 553 -17.87 6.32 -15.67
N GLU A 554 -17.30 5.14 -15.47
CA GLU A 554 -16.46 4.48 -16.48
C GLU A 554 -16.79 3.00 -16.56
N ASN A 555 -16.30 2.36 -17.63
CA ASN A 555 -16.48 0.94 -17.94
C ASN A 555 -17.95 0.53 -18.02
N LEU A 556 -18.83 1.46 -18.40
CA LEU A 556 -20.24 1.17 -18.65
C LEU A 556 -20.37 0.46 -20.00
N THR A 557 -20.97 -0.73 -19.99
CA THR A 557 -21.07 -1.57 -21.19
C THR A 557 -22.53 -2.00 -21.43
N PRO A 558 -22.94 -2.23 -22.71
CA PRO A 558 -24.33 -2.55 -23.04
C PRO A 558 -24.87 -3.88 -22.49
N ASP A 559 -24.00 -4.77 -22.00
CA ASP A 559 -24.36 -6.02 -21.33
C ASP A 559 -24.74 -5.81 -19.84
N LEU A 560 -24.67 -4.58 -19.33
CA LEU A 560 -25.12 -4.20 -18.00
C LEU A 560 -26.59 -3.78 -18.02
N SER A 561 -27.24 -3.93 -16.88
CA SER A 561 -28.58 -3.42 -16.59
C SER A 561 -28.55 -2.64 -15.28
N VAL A 562 -29.33 -1.56 -15.20
CA VAL A 562 -29.43 -0.73 -13.99
C VAL A 562 -30.58 -1.22 -13.13
N TRP A 563 -30.31 -1.43 -11.84
CA TRP A 563 -31.29 -1.87 -10.85
C TRP A 563 -31.35 -0.88 -9.68
N PHE A 564 -32.56 -0.65 -9.18
CA PHE A 564 -32.86 0.15 -8.00
C PHE A 564 -33.38 -0.79 -6.91
N GLY A 565 -32.50 -1.23 -6.02
CA GLY A 565 -32.74 -2.37 -5.15
C GLY A 565 -33.02 -3.62 -5.98
N GLU A 566 -34.24 -4.13 -5.90
CA GLU A 566 -34.71 -5.31 -6.63
C GLU A 566 -35.45 -4.97 -7.93
N ILE A 567 -35.54 -3.69 -8.29
CA ILE A 567 -36.33 -3.22 -9.42
C ILE A 567 -35.39 -2.90 -10.58
N GLN A 568 -35.46 -3.69 -11.63
CA GLN A 568 -34.77 -3.41 -12.88
C GLN A 568 -35.37 -2.18 -13.57
N SER A 569 -34.51 -1.29 -14.06
CA SER A 569 -34.92 -0.20 -14.95
C SER A 569 -35.50 -0.77 -16.24
N LYS A 570 -36.70 -0.30 -16.63
CA LYS A 570 -37.39 -0.75 -17.86
C LYS A 570 -36.61 -0.41 -19.11
N VAL A 571 -35.98 0.76 -19.14
CA VAL A 571 -35.11 1.21 -20.23
C VAL A 571 -33.76 1.53 -19.66
N THR A 572 -32.71 0.93 -20.21
CA THR A 572 -31.32 1.31 -19.96
C THR A 572 -30.63 1.47 -21.31
N GLU A 573 -30.12 2.66 -21.59
CA GLU A 573 -29.45 2.99 -22.85
C GLU A 573 -28.02 3.47 -22.55
N PHE A 574 -27.03 2.76 -23.06
CA PHE A 574 -25.63 3.13 -22.90
C PHE A 574 -25.19 4.01 -24.06
N LYS A 575 -24.88 5.28 -23.77
CA LYS A 575 -24.41 6.25 -24.78
C LYS A 575 -22.93 6.09 -25.06
N SER A 576 -22.14 5.82 -24.01
CA SER A 576 -20.70 5.61 -24.09
C SER A 576 -20.23 4.76 -22.91
N ARG A 577 -18.91 4.47 -22.86
CA ARG A 577 -18.29 3.84 -21.68
C ARG A 577 -18.36 4.70 -20.40
N GLU A 578 -18.72 5.96 -20.55
CA GLU A 578 -18.74 6.95 -19.48
C GLU A 578 -20.14 7.47 -19.15
N SER A 579 -21.15 7.14 -19.97
CA SER A 579 -22.51 7.65 -19.79
C SER A 579 -23.57 6.63 -20.19
N ALA A 580 -24.55 6.46 -19.31
CA ALA A 580 -25.76 5.68 -19.55
C ALA A 580 -27.00 6.45 -19.09
N ILE A 581 -28.15 6.12 -19.67
CA ILE A 581 -29.45 6.66 -19.30
C ILE A 581 -30.34 5.51 -18.83
N CYS A 582 -31.10 5.73 -17.77
CA CYS A 582 -32.06 4.75 -17.29
C CYS A 582 -33.37 5.40 -16.83
N THR A 583 -34.46 4.65 -16.90
CA THR A 583 -35.76 5.08 -16.39
C THR A 583 -35.90 4.80 -14.90
N LEU A 584 -36.44 5.77 -14.16
CA LEU A 584 -36.67 5.65 -12.74
C LEU A 584 -37.84 4.69 -12.43
N PRO A 585 -37.80 3.98 -11.29
CA PRO A 585 -38.93 3.19 -10.83
C PRO A 585 -40.12 4.12 -10.51
N VAL A 586 -41.35 3.68 -10.84
CA VAL A 586 -42.57 4.45 -10.58
C VAL A 586 -43.02 4.21 -9.13
N ALA A 587 -43.29 5.28 -8.38
CA ALA A 587 -43.81 5.22 -7.02
C ALA A 587 -45.12 4.39 -6.97
N GLY A 588 -45.23 3.49 -5.98
CA GLY A 588 -46.41 2.62 -5.80
C GLY A 588 -46.40 1.29 -6.59
N GLN A 589 -45.42 1.04 -7.47
CA GLN A 589 -45.20 -0.30 -8.05
C GLN A 589 -44.20 -1.11 -7.21
N ASN A 590 -44.44 -2.42 -7.09
CA ASN A 590 -43.54 -3.39 -6.43
C ASN A 590 -43.19 -3.11 -4.96
N GLY A 591 -44.08 -2.48 -4.19
CA GLY A 591 -43.89 -2.27 -2.74
C GLY A 591 -42.90 -1.16 -2.37
N VAL A 592 -42.59 -0.26 -3.31
CA VAL A 592 -41.73 0.90 -3.04
C VAL A 592 -42.46 1.92 -2.17
N THR A 593 -42.01 2.08 -0.94
CA THR A 593 -42.45 3.13 -0.02
C THR A 593 -41.72 4.44 -0.31
N GLU A 594 -42.47 5.53 -0.48
CA GLU A 594 -41.91 6.89 -0.63
C GLU A 594 -40.91 7.21 0.49
N GLY A 595 -39.79 7.83 0.13
CA GLY A 595 -38.73 8.18 1.09
C GLY A 595 -37.76 7.05 1.47
N THR A 596 -37.90 5.83 0.92
CA THR A 596 -36.95 4.74 1.19
C THR A 596 -35.75 4.81 0.22
N PRO A 597 -34.49 4.89 0.69
CA PRO A 597 -33.33 4.92 -0.18
C PRO A 597 -33.05 3.55 -0.78
N LEU A 598 -33.16 3.43 -2.11
CA LEU A 598 -32.88 2.23 -2.88
C LEU A 598 -31.43 2.23 -3.37
N PRO A 599 -30.66 1.14 -3.15
CA PRO A 599 -29.29 1.06 -3.67
C PRO A 599 -29.31 0.91 -5.19
N ILE A 600 -28.44 1.64 -5.87
CA ILE A 600 -28.27 1.51 -7.32
C ILE A 600 -27.25 0.41 -7.59
N LEU A 601 -27.62 -0.60 -8.38
CA LEU A 601 -26.78 -1.73 -8.74
C LEU A 601 -26.60 -1.79 -10.26
N LEU A 602 -25.42 -2.22 -10.69
CA LEU A 602 -25.17 -2.56 -12.09
C LEU A 602 -25.07 -4.08 -12.18
N VAL A 603 -25.91 -4.70 -13.01
CA VAL A 603 -26.03 -6.15 -13.12
C VAL A 603 -25.73 -6.58 -14.54
N ARG A 604 -24.72 -7.44 -14.71
CA ARG A 604 -24.33 -7.98 -16.01
C ARG A 604 -25.27 -9.11 -16.44
N ASN A 605 -25.39 -9.32 -17.74
CA ASN A 605 -26.26 -10.35 -18.33
C ASN A 605 -26.01 -11.79 -17.83
N ASP A 606 -24.81 -12.09 -17.32
CA ASP A 606 -24.42 -13.38 -16.75
C ASP A 606 -24.67 -13.47 -15.22
N GLY A 607 -25.31 -12.46 -14.63
CA GLY A 607 -25.72 -12.43 -13.23
C GLY A 607 -24.70 -11.84 -12.26
N VAL A 608 -23.55 -11.34 -12.74
CA VAL A 608 -22.61 -10.61 -11.88
C VAL A 608 -23.21 -9.28 -11.43
N VAL A 609 -23.17 -9.01 -10.12
CA VAL A 609 -23.71 -7.77 -9.53
C VAL A 609 -22.58 -6.89 -9.01
N TYR A 610 -22.58 -5.63 -9.42
CA TYR A 610 -21.65 -4.60 -8.97
C TYR A 610 -22.37 -3.59 -8.07
N LYS A 611 -21.89 -3.45 -6.83
CA LYS A 611 -22.39 -2.47 -5.87
C LYS A 611 -21.79 -1.09 -6.17
N THR A 612 -22.64 -0.08 -6.38
CA THR A 612 -22.17 1.26 -6.77
C THR A 612 -21.96 2.20 -5.57
N GLY A 613 -22.55 1.87 -4.42
CA GLY A 613 -22.57 2.76 -3.24
C GLY A 613 -23.43 4.01 -3.40
N LYS A 614 -24.15 4.16 -4.52
CA LYS A 614 -25.11 5.23 -4.76
C LYS A 614 -26.51 4.76 -4.40
N PHE A 615 -27.35 5.69 -3.96
CA PHE A 615 -28.74 5.44 -3.60
C PHE A 615 -29.64 6.40 -4.35
N TYR A 616 -30.85 5.93 -4.66
CA TYR A 616 -31.93 6.70 -5.22
C TYR A 616 -33.11 6.69 -4.23
N THR A 617 -33.69 7.85 -3.96
CA THR A 617 -34.87 7.94 -3.10
C THR A 617 -36.05 8.32 -3.99
N VAL A 618 -37.14 7.56 -3.88
CA VAL A 618 -38.39 7.78 -4.61
C VAL A 618 -39.19 8.90 -3.99
#